data_AF-A0A1G0M5U1-F1
#
_entry.id   AF-A0A1G0M5U1-F1
#
_cell.length_a   1.000
_cell.length_b   1.000
_cell.length_c   1.000
_cell.angle_alpha   90.00
_cell.angle_beta   90.00
_cell.angle_gamma   90.00
#
_symmetry.space_group_name_H-M   'P 1'
#
loop_
_entity.id
_entity.type
_entity.pdbx_description
1 polymer ?
#
loop_
_entity_poly.entity_id
_entity_poly.type
_entity_poly.pdbx_seq_one_letter_code
_entity_poly.pdbx_strand_id
1 'polypeptide(L)'
;MTAQTSRTPYKVLLVDDEENIVRSITRLLLEEELDLDVMSATSGAQGLEALGKHPDVALILSDQRMPGMSGAEFLQKAREIAPDAVRMVLTGYADMAATMDAINKGGTSRYLTKPWDDNVLRRTIVEGVEQYRLVQENRSLTARVEEQNRELAEWNAGLKGRVLEQTSTIRRQNQELQERNRLIGDSFRHTILAFSRLIELHSSRLQEHTRNVTELAVQGARALGLGAQQIETVRTAALLHDVGVIGIASEILDKRMEGMPREELDIFLQHAVRGQTAVDAVQELREAGLLIRHHHEQYDGRGFPDRISGQAIPLGARIIAFADYVDRELEEQRGEVAVTAVLAKAARELGTKLDPALYAVLEPHIRALYIPARSRRAEAAEKELRPKQLLEGMTITRNLYSGSGLLLWTKGTVLDAAKIMTVVRHYNIDPPQGGVYVSWRPVASETPSLLDPKSAVAELELKPRQLKEGMRITRNIYSGTGLLLLTEGTVLDASSIVAVTRYYDIDPPSGGIYVSMEQSALPAPAQEAP
;
A
#
# COMPACT_ATOMS: atom_id res chain seq x y z
N MET A 1 -38.28 -22.57 -33.83
CA MET A 1 -38.47 -22.81 -35.28
C MET A 1 -37.68 -24.05 -35.63
N THR A 2 -38.36 -25.17 -35.82
CA THR A 2 -37.78 -26.45 -36.23
C THR A 2 -37.22 -26.31 -37.63
N ALA A 3 -35.90 -26.27 -37.75
CA ALA A 3 -35.22 -26.27 -39.04
C ALA A 3 -35.54 -27.61 -39.74
N GLN A 4 -36.39 -27.56 -40.76
CA GLN A 4 -36.44 -28.61 -41.78
C GLN A 4 -35.10 -28.58 -42.52
N THR A 5 -34.16 -29.40 -42.07
CA THR A 5 -32.97 -29.73 -42.84
C THR A 5 -33.45 -30.47 -44.08
N SER A 6 -33.34 -29.86 -45.26
CA SER A 6 -33.43 -30.59 -46.52
C SER A 6 -32.35 -31.66 -46.51
N ARG A 7 -32.71 -32.90 -46.18
CA ARG A 7 -31.78 -34.02 -46.27
C ARG A 7 -31.58 -34.28 -47.76
N THR A 8 -30.34 -34.14 -48.22
CA THR A 8 -29.95 -34.66 -49.53
C THR A 8 -30.06 -36.20 -49.43
N PRO A 9 -30.71 -36.87 -50.39
CA PRO A 9 -30.83 -38.32 -50.34
C PRO A 9 -29.47 -39.00 -50.35
N TYR A 10 -29.31 -40.08 -49.57
CA TYR A 10 -28.04 -40.82 -49.52
C TYR A 10 -27.89 -41.69 -50.76
N LYS A 11 -26.73 -41.60 -51.41
CA LYS A 11 -26.46 -42.32 -52.65
C LYS A 11 -26.13 -43.79 -52.39
N VAL A 12 -26.83 -44.68 -53.08
CA VAL A 12 -26.62 -46.13 -53.05
C VAL A 12 -26.26 -46.61 -54.44
N LEU A 13 -25.13 -47.30 -54.60
CA LEU A 13 -24.71 -47.88 -55.86
C LEU A 13 -25.01 -49.38 -55.89
N LEU A 14 -25.82 -49.80 -56.85
CA LEU A 14 -26.13 -51.20 -57.16
C LEU A 14 -25.31 -51.66 -58.36
N VAL A 15 -24.61 -52.79 -58.24
CA VAL A 15 -23.80 -53.37 -59.31
C VAL A 15 -24.13 -54.85 -59.49
N ASP A 16 -24.77 -55.21 -60.59
CA ASP A 16 -25.13 -56.59 -60.91
C ASP A 16 -25.22 -56.73 -62.44
N ASP A 17 -24.68 -57.80 -63.01
CA ASP A 17 -24.69 -58.04 -64.46
C ASP A 17 -26.07 -58.47 -64.98
N GLU A 18 -26.98 -58.90 -64.09
CA GLU A 18 -28.37 -59.20 -64.42
C GLU A 18 -29.27 -57.96 -64.24
N GLU A 19 -29.71 -57.37 -65.34
CA GLU A 19 -30.58 -56.17 -65.31
C GLU A 19 -31.90 -56.41 -64.54
N ASN A 20 -32.39 -57.64 -64.52
CA ASN A 20 -33.59 -58.02 -63.77
C ASN A 20 -33.38 -57.91 -62.25
N ILE A 21 -32.17 -58.24 -61.76
CA ILE A 21 -31.82 -58.14 -60.33
C ILE A 21 -31.69 -56.67 -59.94
N VAL A 22 -30.97 -55.89 -60.74
CA VAL A 22 -30.84 -54.43 -60.56
C VAL A 22 -32.22 -53.77 -60.47
N ARG A 23 -33.12 -54.06 -61.42
CA ARG A 23 -34.49 -53.50 -61.44
C ARG A 23 -35.32 -53.91 -60.23
N SER A 24 -35.18 -55.15 -59.77
CA SER A 24 -35.93 -55.67 -58.61
C SER A 24 -35.49 -55.00 -57.32
N ILE A 25 -34.18 -54.91 -57.08
CA ILE A 25 -33.62 -54.23 -55.90
C ILE A 25 -33.89 -52.73 -55.96
N THR A 26 -33.77 -52.11 -57.13
CA THR A 26 -34.09 -50.68 -57.31
C THR A 26 -35.54 -50.40 -56.96
N ARG A 27 -36.49 -51.24 -57.39
CA ARG A 27 -37.91 -51.11 -57.04
C ARG A 27 -38.13 -51.25 -55.53
N LEU A 28 -37.49 -52.21 -54.88
CA LEU A 28 -37.58 -52.41 -53.44
C LEU A 28 -37.08 -51.20 -52.65
N LEU A 29 -36.04 -50.52 -53.14
CA LEU A 29 -35.45 -49.34 -52.49
C LEU A 29 -36.17 -48.02 -52.78
N LEU A 30 -37.06 -47.99 -53.78
CA LEU A 30 -37.89 -46.84 -54.13
C LEU A 30 -39.24 -46.81 -53.39
N GLU A 31 -39.54 -47.82 -52.55
CA GLU A 31 -40.73 -47.81 -51.68
C GLU A 31 -40.62 -46.68 -50.62
N GLU A 32 -41.72 -45.97 -50.37
CA GLU A 32 -41.84 -44.58 -49.83
C GLU A 32 -41.14 -44.22 -48.49
N GLU A 33 -40.40 -45.12 -47.85
CA GLU A 33 -39.81 -44.91 -46.52
C GLU A 33 -38.31 -44.53 -46.52
N LEU A 34 -37.63 -44.55 -47.67
CA LEU A 34 -36.17 -44.36 -47.75
C LEU A 34 -35.76 -43.21 -48.68
N ASP A 35 -35.21 -42.14 -48.10
CA ASP A 35 -34.64 -40.97 -48.81
C ASP A 35 -33.27 -41.33 -49.43
N LEU A 36 -33.30 -42.22 -50.43
CA LEU A 36 -32.13 -42.78 -51.10
C LEU A 36 -32.10 -42.40 -52.58
N ASP A 37 -30.90 -42.09 -53.06
CA ASP A 37 -30.60 -41.89 -54.48
C ASP A 37 -29.93 -43.16 -55.02
N VAL A 38 -30.71 -43.98 -55.73
CA VAL A 38 -30.24 -45.30 -56.21
C VAL A 38 -29.62 -45.16 -57.59
N MET A 39 -28.33 -45.45 -57.67
CA MET A 39 -27.57 -45.55 -58.90
C MET A 39 -27.35 -47.01 -59.26
N SER A 40 -27.37 -47.34 -60.54
CA SER A 40 -27.20 -48.70 -61.04
C SER A 40 -26.06 -48.81 -62.06
N ALA A 41 -25.33 -49.91 -62.02
CA ALA A 41 -24.34 -50.29 -63.02
C ALA A 41 -24.48 -51.78 -63.37
N THR A 42 -24.26 -52.14 -64.64
CA THR A 42 -24.38 -53.54 -65.09
C THR A 42 -23.05 -54.27 -65.19
N SER A 43 -21.96 -53.67 -64.67
CA SER A 43 -20.63 -54.29 -64.60
C SER A 43 -19.76 -53.57 -63.57
N GLY A 44 -18.75 -54.26 -63.02
CA GLY A 44 -17.78 -53.65 -62.11
C GLY A 44 -17.04 -52.44 -62.71
N ALA A 45 -16.78 -52.42 -64.02
CA ALA A 45 -16.15 -51.28 -64.69
C ALA A 45 -17.04 -50.03 -64.70
N GLN A 46 -18.33 -50.19 -65.03
CA GLN A 46 -19.31 -49.10 -64.94
C GLN A 46 -19.51 -48.64 -63.49
N GLY A 47 -19.49 -49.58 -62.53
CA GLY A 47 -19.57 -49.25 -61.10
C GLY A 47 -18.41 -48.35 -60.65
N LEU A 48 -17.18 -48.63 -61.08
CA LEU A 48 -16.02 -47.78 -60.76
C LEU A 48 -16.10 -46.41 -61.43
N GLU A 49 -16.62 -46.33 -62.66
CA GLU A 49 -16.86 -45.05 -63.33
C GLU A 49 -17.89 -44.21 -62.56
N ALA A 50 -18.98 -44.84 -62.07
CA ALA A 50 -19.99 -44.19 -61.27
C ALA A 50 -19.42 -43.66 -59.94
N LEU A 51 -18.59 -44.44 -59.25
CA LEU A 51 -17.89 -44.00 -58.03
C LEU A 51 -16.92 -42.85 -58.29
N GLY A 52 -16.27 -42.81 -59.46
CA GLY A 52 -15.40 -41.70 -59.85
C GLY A 52 -16.17 -40.38 -60.01
N LYS A 53 -17.43 -40.44 -60.47
CA LYS A 53 -18.33 -39.27 -60.60
C LYS A 53 -19.01 -38.93 -59.26
N HIS A 54 -19.22 -39.92 -58.40
CA HIS A 54 -19.93 -39.80 -57.13
C HIS A 54 -19.12 -40.50 -56.00
N PRO A 55 -18.07 -39.86 -55.48
CA PRO A 55 -17.28 -40.42 -54.38
C PRO A 55 -18.02 -40.34 -53.02
N ASP A 56 -19.13 -39.61 -52.96
CA ASP A 56 -20.01 -39.43 -51.80
C ASP A 56 -21.07 -40.55 -51.64
N VAL A 57 -20.87 -41.69 -52.32
CA VAL A 57 -21.72 -42.86 -52.17
C VAL A 57 -21.68 -43.38 -50.73
N ALA A 58 -22.86 -43.53 -50.13
CA ALA A 58 -23.02 -44.01 -48.77
C ALA A 58 -22.90 -45.54 -48.68
N LEU A 59 -23.44 -46.25 -49.69
CA LEU A 59 -23.50 -47.71 -49.71
C LEU A 59 -23.31 -48.27 -51.12
N ILE A 60 -22.58 -49.37 -51.22
CA ILE A 60 -22.33 -50.11 -52.46
C ILE A 60 -22.82 -51.55 -52.26
N LEU A 61 -23.72 -52.02 -53.11
CA LEU A 61 -24.19 -53.41 -53.16
C LEU A 61 -23.77 -54.03 -54.49
N SER A 62 -22.93 -55.05 -54.45
CA SER A 62 -22.40 -55.72 -55.65
C SER A 62 -22.77 -57.21 -55.67
N ASP A 63 -23.09 -57.76 -56.83
CA ASP A 63 -23.06 -59.21 -57.00
C ASP A 63 -21.63 -59.76 -56.90
N GLN A 64 -21.48 -61.00 -56.42
CA GLN A 64 -20.20 -61.67 -56.31
C GLN A 64 -19.63 -62.13 -57.67
N ARG A 65 -20.48 -62.63 -58.58
CA ARG A 65 -20.10 -63.33 -59.82
C ARG A 65 -20.52 -62.53 -61.06
N MET A 66 -19.77 -61.46 -61.35
CA MET A 66 -19.96 -60.68 -62.57
C MET A 66 -18.90 -61.02 -63.65
N PRO A 67 -19.25 -60.96 -64.95
CA PRO A 67 -18.28 -61.10 -66.04
C PRO A 67 -17.16 -60.06 -65.99
N GLY A 68 -15.92 -60.52 -66.16
CA GLY A 68 -14.72 -59.68 -66.28
C GLY A 68 -14.11 -59.22 -64.95
N MET A 69 -14.91 -58.88 -63.94
CA MET A 69 -14.45 -58.48 -62.60
C MET A 69 -15.41 -58.99 -61.54
N SER A 70 -14.92 -59.75 -60.56
CA SER A 70 -15.76 -60.22 -59.46
C SER A 70 -16.19 -59.08 -58.53
N GLY A 71 -17.29 -59.28 -57.78
CA GLY A 71 -17.77 -58.29 -56.81
C GLY A 71 -16.74 -57.94 -55.74
N ALA A 72 -15.98 -58.93 -55.28
CA ALA A 72 -14.90 -58.72 -54.31
C ALA A 72 -13.78 -57.84 -54.88
N GLU A 73 -13.35 -58.08 -56.12
CA GLU A 73 -12.33 -57.26 -56.82
C GLU A 73 -12.84 -55.84 -57.08
N PHE A 74 -14.12 -55.70 -57.45
CA PHE A 74 -14.77 -54.40 -57.60
C PHE A 74 -14.76 -53.63 -56.28
N LEU A 75 -15.22 -54.23 -55.18
CA LEU A 75 -15.29 -53.57 -53.88
C LEU A 75 -13.92 -53.22 -53.29
N GLN A 76 -12.87 -54.00 -53.62
CA GLN A 76 -11.50 -53.66 -53.26
C GLN A 76 -11.06 -52.35 -53.92
N LYS A 77 -11.32 -52.20 -55.22
CA LYS A 77 -11.03 -50.95 -55.97
C LYS A 77 -11.95 -49.80 -55.52
N ALA A 78 -13.21 -50.10 -55.23
CA ALA A 78 -14.16 -49.12 -54.72
C ALA A 78 -13.71 -48.49 -53.39
N ARG A 79 -13.01 -49.24 -52.53
CA ARG A 79 -12.46 -48.71 -51.26
C ARG A 79 -11.45 -47.59 -51.47
N GLU A 80 -10.70 -47.59 -52.57
CA GLU A 80 -9.73 -46.55 -52.86
C GLU A 80 -10.41 -45.23 -53.28
N ILE A 81 -11.58 -45.34 -53.94
CA ILE A 81 -12.35 -44.21 -54.47
C ILE A 81 -13.33 -43.67 -53.41
N ALA A 82 -14.04 -44.56 -52.72
CA ALA A 82 -15.04 -44.27 -51.71
C ALA A 82 -14.74 -45.08 -50.43
N PRO A 83 -13.74 -44.66 -49.62
CA PRO A 83 -13.28 -45.42 -48.47
C PRO A 83 -14.34 -45.56 -47.37
N ASP A 84 -15.14 -44.50 -47.20
CA ASP A 84 -16.17 -44.40 -46.15
C ASP A 84 -17.46 -45.13 -46.53
N ALA A 85 -17.67 -45.46 -47.81
CA ALA A 85 -18.86 -46.17 -48.27
C ALA A 85 -18.97 -47.54 -47.61
N VAL A 86 -20.17 -47.88 -47.13
CA VAL A 86 -20.45 -49.22 -46.65
C VAL A 86 -20.54 -50.15 -47.85
N ARG A 87 -19.81 -51.27 -47.80
CA ARG A 87 -19.69 -52.20 -48.92
C ARG A 87 -20.43 -53.49 -48.61
N MET A 88 -21.22 -53.98 -49.55
CA MET A 88 -22.05 -55.18 -49.41
C MET A 88 -21.95 -56.07 -50.65
N VAL A 89 -21.99 -57.38 -50.45
CA VAL A 89 -21.91 -58.39 -51.50
C VAL A 89 -23.14 -59.29 -51.49
N LEU A 90 -23.75 -59.53 -52.65
CA LEU A 90 -24.76 -60.57 -52.87
C LEU A 90 -24.08 -61.87 -53.34
N THR A 91 -24.33 -62.99 -52.69
CA THR A 91 -23.73 -64.31 -52.98
C THR A 91 -24.78 -65.37 -53.26
N GLY A 92 -24.50 -66.36 -54.11
CA GLY A 92 -25.41 -67.49 -54.36
C GLY A 92 -25.24 -68.64 -53.36
N TYR A 93 -26.26 -69.51 -53.24
CA TYR A 93 -26.27 -70.69 -52.34
C TYR A 93 -25.07 -71.65 -52.51
N ALA A 94 -24.45 -71.71 -53.71
CA ALA A 94 -23.36 -72.63 -54.02
C ALA A 94 -21.98 -72.20 -53.47
N ASP A 95 -21.83 -70.99 -52.93
CA ASP A 95 -20.53 -70.47 -52.45
C ASP A 95 -20.37 -70.50 -50.91
N MET A 96 -21.41 -70.89 -50.14
CA MET A 96 -21.39 -70.84 -48.67
C MET A 96 -20.28 -71.69 -48.00
N ALA A 97 -19.71 -72.68 -48.71
CA ALA A 97 -18.65 -73.54 -48.18
C ALA A 97 -17.23 -72.94 -48.29
N ALA A 98 -17.01 -71.90 -49.11
CA ALA A 98 -15.68 -71.35 -49.38
C ALA A 98 -15.45 -69.94 -48.79
N THR A 99 -16.49 -69.26 -48.32
CA THR A 99 -16.42 -67.81 -48.03
C THR A 99 -16.13 -67.45 -46.56
N MET A 100 -16.26 -68.39 -45.61
CA MET A 100 -16.06 -68.07 -44.18
C MET A 100 -14.60 -67.81 -43.80
N ASP A 101 -13.62 -68.41 -44.49
CA ASP A 101 -12.18 -68.21 -44.18
C ASP A 101 -11.61 -66.86 -44.66
N ALA A 102 -12.30 -66.17 -45.59
CA ALA A 102 -11.87 -64.86 -46.09
C ALA A 102 -12.35 -63.69 -45.21
N ILE A 103 -13.36 -63.93 -44.37
CA ILE A 103 -14.01 -62.93 -43.49
C ILE A 103 -13.05 -62.37 -42.41
N ASN A 104 -11.87 -62.98 -42.23
CA ASN A 104 -10.85 -62.49 -41.28
C ASN A 104 -9.67 -61.73 -41.92
N LYS A 105 -9.68 -61.44 -43.24
CA LYS A 105 -8.61 -60.65 -43.90
C LYS A 105 -9.08 -59.23 -44.28
N GLY A 106 -9.57 -58.48 -43.31
CA GLY A 106 -9.38 -57.01 -43.27
C GLY A 106 -10.37 -56.10 -44.01
N GLY A 107 -11.60 -56.52 -44.30
CA GLY A 107 -12.60 -55.67 -44.97
C GLY A 107 -13.98 -55.67 -44.29
N THR A 108 -14.54 -54.49 -44.05
CA THR A 108 -15.88 -54.20 -43.49
C THR A 108 -17.05 -54.53 -44.45
N SER A 109 -16.90 -55.54 -45.30
CA SER A 109 -17.92 -55.89 -46.29
C SER A 109 -18.99 -56.80 -45.68
N ARG A 110 -20.28 -56.45 -45.82
CA ARG A 110 -21.39 -57.31 -45.38
C ARG A 110 -21.81 -58.27 -46.50
N TYR A 111 -22.13 -59.52 -46.18
CA TYR A 111 -22.56 -60.53 -47.15
C TYR A 111 -24.06 -60.82 -47.02
N LEU A 112 -24.73 -60.94 -48.16
CA LEU A 112 -26.17 -61.22 -48.30
C LEU A 112 -26.37 -62.35 -49.30
N THR A 113 -27.34 -63.24 -49.09
CA THR A 113 -27.54 -64.45 -49.92
C THR A 113 -28.67 -64.29 -50.94
N LYS A 114 -28.49 -64.83 -52.15
CA LYS A 114 -29.50 -64.99 -53.22
C LYS A 114 -30.12 -66.40 -53.17
N PRO A 115 -31.45 -66.58 -53.22
CA PRO A 115 -32.49 -65.54 -53.20
C PRO A 115 -32.54 -64.83 -51.83
N TRP A 116 -32.74 -63.51 -51.83
CA TRP A 116 -32.81 -62.70 -50.61
C TRP A 116 -34.24 -62.59 -50.09
N ASP A 117 -34.36 -62.25 -48.80
CA ASP A 117 -35.61 -61.77 -48.21
C ASP A 117 -35.64 -60.25 -48.30
N ASP A 118 -36.72 -59.69 -48.85
CA ASP A 118 -36.87 -58.25 -49.09
C ASP A 118 -36.78 -57.42 -47.80
N ASN A 119 -37.31 -57.93 -46.66
CA ASN A 119 -37.23 -57.23 -45.38
C ASN A 119 -35.79 -57.23 -44.84
N VAL A 120 -35.09 -58.35 -44.99
CA VAL A 120 -33.69 -58.48 -44.56
C VAL A 120 -32.78 -57.59 -45.39
N LEU A 121 -32.93 -57.59 -46.72
CA LEU A 121 -32.16 -56.75 -47.63
C LEU A 121 -32.37 -55.26 -47.33
N ARG A 122 -33.63 -54.83 -47.24
CA ARG A 122 -34.00 -53.45 -46.93
C ARG A 122 -33.41 -53.01 -45.59
N ARG A 123 -33.62 -53.80 -44.52
CA ARG A 123 -33.08 -53.50 -43.19
C ARG A 123 -31.55 -53.37 -43.21
N THR A 124 -30.88 -54.28 -43.91
CA THR A 124 -29.41 -54.28 -43.99
C THR A 124 -28.90 -53.02 -44.68
N ILE A 125 -29.56 -52.59 -45.76
CA ILE A 125 -29.21 -51.37 -46.50
C ILE A 125 -29.42 -50.13 -45.61
N VAL A 126 -30.54 -50.05 -44.90
CA VAL A 126 -30.81 -48.95 -43.95
C VAL A 126 -29.76 -48.87 -42.85
N GLU A 127 -29.42 -50.00 -42.23
CA GLU A 127 -28.36 -50.07 -41.22
C GLU A 127 -27.00 -49.63 -41.79
N GLY A 128 -26.70 -49.97 -43.04
CA GLY A 128 -25.47 -49.56 -43.71
C GLY A 128 -25.42 -48.05 -44.01
N VAL A 129 -26.51 -47.46 -44.50
CA VAL A 129 -26.60 -46.01 -44.72
C VAL A 129 -26.51 -45.24 -43.41
N GLU A 130 -27.15 -45.74 -42.34
CA GLU A 130 -27.05 -45.13 -41.01
C GLU A 130 -25.62 -45.21 -40.45
N GLN A 131 -24.92 -46.32 -40.69
CA GLN A 131 -23.51 -46.45 -40.33
C GLN A 131 -22.63 -45.42 -41.06
N TYR A 132 -22.85 -45.23 -42.37
CA TYR A 132 -22.16 -44.17 -43.13
C TYR A 132 -22.44 -42.79 -42.53
N ARG A 133 -23.71 -42.49 -42.25
CA ARG A 133 -24.13 -41.21 -41.66
C ARG A 133 -23.42 -40.95 -40.33
N LEU A 134 -23.40 -41.93 -39.43
CA LEU A 134 -22.76 -41.81 -38.13
C LEU A 134 -21.26 -41.55 -38.25
N VAL A 135 -20.58 -42.18 -39.21
CA VAL A 135 -19.14 -41.95 -39.47
C VAL A 135 -18.90 -40.53 -39.98
N GLN A 136 -19.69 -40.05 -40.94
CA GLN A 136 -19.57 -38.68 -41.45
C GLN A 136 -19.87 -37.63 -40.37
N GLU A 137 -20.92 -37.85 -39.57
CA GLU A 137 -21.30 -36.96 -38.46
C GLU A 137 -20.22 -36.92 -37.38
N ASN A 138 -19.68 -38.08 -36.98
CA ASN A 138 -18.60 -38.15 -36.00
C ASN A 138 -17.34 -37.40 -36.47
N ARG A 139 -16.96 -37.56 -37.74
CA ARG A 139 -15.84 -36.84 -38.34
C ARG A 139 -16.06 -35.33 -38.33
N SER A 140 -17.26 -34.88 -38.69
CA SER A 140 -17.63 -33.45 -38.67
C SER A 140 -17.60 -32.88 -37.25
N LEU A 141 -18.19 -33.59 -36.28
CA LEU A 141 -18.20 -33.17 -34.88
C LEU A 141 -16.78 -33.13 -34.30
N THR A 142 -15.93 -34.10 -34.63
CA THR A 142 -14.53 -34.13 -34.19
C THR A 142 -13.77 -32.91 -34.70
N ALA A 143 -13.91 -32.59 -35.99
CA ALA A 143 -13.29 -31.39 -36.56
C ALA A 143 -13.79 -30.09 -35.89
N ARG A 144 -15.10 -30.01 -35.60
CA ARG A 144 -15.70 -28.86 -34.89
C ARG A 144 -15.14 -28.70 -33.47
N VAL A 145 -14.99 -29.80 -32.74
CA VAL A 145 -14.43 -29.80 -31.37
C VAL A 145 -12.96 -29.38 -31.39
N GLU A 146 -12.18 -29.86 -32.36
CA GLU A 146 -10.78 -29.46 -32.53
C GLU A 146 -10.64 -27.96 -32.85
N GLU A 147 -11.53 -27.42 -33.68
CA GLU A 147 -11.61 -25.99 -33.97
C GLU A 147 -11.95 -25.18 -32.71
N GLN A 148 -13.01 -25.56 -31.99
CA GLN A 148 -13.42 -24.89 -30.74
C GLN A 148 -12.35 -24.95 -29.65
N ASN A 149 -11.64 -26.08 -29.52
CA ASN A 149 -10.54 -26.22 -28.57
C ASN A 149 -9.38 -25.28 -28.90
N ARG A 150 -9.11 -25.05 -30.19
CA ARG A 150 -8.07 -24.12 -30.64
C ARG A 150 -8.44 -22.68 -30.31
N GLU A 151 -9.66 -22.27 -30.63
CA GLU A 151 -10.18 -20.93 -30.28
C GLU A 151 -10.16 -20.70 -28.76
N LEU A 152 -10.57 -21.71 -27.98
CA LEU A 152 -10.56 -21.63 -26.53
C LEU A 152 -9.13 -21.50 -25.97
N ALA A 153 -8.15 -22.19 -26.54
CA ALA A 153 -6.76 -22.08 -26.14
C ALA A 153 -6.20 -20.67 -26.40
N GLU A 154 -6.52 -20.06 -27.55
CA GLU A 154 -6.15 -18.68 -27.88
C GLU A 154 -6.81 -17.68 -26.93
N TRP A 155 -8.11 -17.84 -26.67
CA TRP A 155 -8.84 -17.01 -25.70
C TRP A 155 -8.26 -17.12 -24.30
N ASN A 156 -7.97 -18.33 -23.82
CA ASN A 156 -7.38 -18.56 -22.50
C ASN A 156 -6.00 -17.90 -22.37
N ALA A 157 -5.17 -17.98 -23.41
CA ALA A 157 -3.87 -17.32 -23.43
C ALA A 157 -4.01 -15.78 -23.34
N GLY A 158 -4.91 -15.19 -24.15
CA GLY A 158 -5.15 -13.74 -24.15
C GLY A 158 -5.80 -13.21 -22.87
N LEU A 159 -6.74 -13.96 -22.29
CA LEU A 159 -7.37 -13.60 -21.01
C LEU A 159 -6.37 -13.64 -19.86
N LYS A 160 -5.53 -14.67 -19.81
CA LYS A 160 -4.50 -14.79 -18.76
C LYS A 160 -3.55 -13.59 -18.76
N GLY A 161 -3.13 -13.12 -19.95
CA GLY A 161 -2.34 -11.91 -20.09
C GLY A 161 -3.03 -10.66 -19.53
N ARG A 162 -4.29 -10.43 -19.96
CA ARG A 162 -5.09 -9.29 -19.50
C ARG A 162 -5.33 -9.29 -17.99
N VAL A 163 -5.64 -10.44 -17.40
CA VAL A 163 -5.86 -10.57 -15.95
C VAL A 163 -4.58 -10.24 -15.18
N LEU A 164 -3.42 -10.72 -15.64
CA LEU A 164 -2.13 -10.41 -14.99
C LEU A 164 -1.80 -8.92 -15.07
N GLU A 165 -2.01 -8.29 -16.23
CA GLU A 165 -1.80 -6.86 -16.45
C GLU A 165 -2.74 -5.98 -15.61
N GLN A 166 -4.03 -6.34 -15.57
CA GLN A 166 -5.00 -5.63 -14.72
C GLN A 166 -4.67 -5.80 -13.24
N THR A 167 -4.28 -7.00 -12.82
CA THR A 167 -3.91 -7.27 -11.42
C THR A 167 -2.68 -6.47 -11.00
N SER A 168 -1.66 -6.38 -11.86
CA SER A 168 -0.46 -5.59 -11.57
C SER A 168 -0.77 -4.09 -11.52
N THR A 169 -1.62 -3.60 -12.43
CA THR A 169 -2.07 -2.21 -12.47
C THR A 169 -2.85 -1.81 -11.21
N ILE A 170 -3.82 -2.64 -10.81
CA ILE A 170 -4.62 -2.41 -9.59
C ILE A 170 -3.73 -2.41 -8.35
N ARG A 171 -2.78 -3.35 -8.25
CA ARG A 171 -1.84 -3.39 -7.12
C ARG A 171 -1.01 -2.11 -7.03
N ARG A 172 -0.48 -1.63 -8.16
CA ARG A 172 0.28 -0.37 -8.22
C ARG A 172 -0.58 0.83 -7.82
N GLN A 173 -1.79 0.93 -8.35
CA GLN A 173 -2.72 2.03 -8.02
C GLN A 173 -3.12 2.02 -6.53
N ASN A 174 -3.38 0.84 -5.96
CA ASN A 174 -3.68 0.73 -4.53
C ASN A 174 -2.51 1.15 -3.65
N GLN A 175 -1.28 0.78 -4.02
CA GLN A 175 -0.08 1.22 -3.31
C GLN A 175 0.10 2.75 -3.38
N GLU A 176 -0.09 3.33 -4.56
CA GLU A 176 -0.01 4.78 -4.76
C GLU A 176 -1.09 5.53 -3.96
N LEU A 177 -2.31 5.00 -3.94
CA LEU A 177 -3.41 5.56 -3.14
C LEU A 177 -3.13 5.49 -1.64
N GLN A 178 -2.61 4.36 -1.16
CA GLN A 178 -2.22 4.20 0.25
C GLN A 178 -1.14 5.21 0.65
N GLU A 179 -0.13 5.40 -0.18
CA GLU A 179 0.92 6.38 0.11
C GLU A 179 0.39 7.81 0.07
N ARG A 180 -0.47 8.17 -0.89
CA ARG A 180 -1.12 9.49 -0.91
C ARG A 180 -1.98 9.74 0.33
N ASN A 181 -2.76 8.75 0.75
CA ASN A 181 -3.57 8.87 1.97
C ASN A 181 -2.69 9.04 3.21
N ARG A 182 -1.56 8.32 3.28
CA ARG A 182 -0.58 8.47 4.36
C ARG A 182 0.00 9.88 4.39
N LEU A 183 0.41 10.41 3.24
CA LEU A 183 0.96 11.76 3.11
C LEU A 183 -0.07 12.84 3.47
N ILE A 184 -1.33 12.69 3.05
CA ILE A 184 -2.42 13.60 3.43
C ILE A 184 -2.61 13.59 4.95
N GLY A 185 -2.64 12.41 5.57
CA GLY A 185 -2.74 12.28 7.02
C GLY A 185 -1.56 12.92 7.78
N ASP A 186 -0.33 12.74 7.28
CA ASP A 186 0.87 13.39 7.83
C ASP A 186 0.80 14.92 7.69
N SER A 187 0.43 15.41 6.51
CA SER A 187 0.29 16.84 6.23
C SER A 187 -0.77 17.50 7.11
N PHE A 188 -1.91 16.82 7.30
CA PHE A 188 -2.98 17.29 8.17
C PHE A 188 -2.51 17.41 9.63
N ARG A 189 -1.80 16.39 10.15
CA ARG A 189 -1.18 16.43 11.50
C ARG A 189 -0.17 17.58 11.65
N HIS A 190 0.69 17.79 10.66
CA HIS A 190 1.64 18.91 10.69
C HIS A 190 0.94 20.27 10.68
N THR A 191 -0.20 20.38 10.00
CA THR A 191 -1.01 21.61 9.98
C THR A 191 -1.63 21.90 11.34
N ILE A 192 -2.19 20.88 12.02
CA ILE A 192 -2.71 21.00 13.38
C ILE A 192 -1.60 21.44 14.35
N LEU A 193 -0.41 20.82 14.26
CA LEU A 193 0.74 21.20 15.09
C LEU A 193 1.21 22.64 14.81
N ALA A 194 1.16 23.10 13.56
CA ALA A 194 1.48 24.48 13.22
C ALA A 194 0.46 25.45 13.85
N PHE A 195 -0.83 25.15 13.81
CA PHE A 195 -1.86 25.97 14.47
C PHE A 195 -1.72 25.98 16.00
N SER A 196 -1.43 24.84 16.62
CA SER A 196 -1.09 24.76 18.05
C SER A 196 0.00 25.75 18.43
N ARG A 197 1.08 25.80 17.64
CA ARG A 197 2.19 26.74 17.87
C ARG A 197 1.80 28.21 17.71
N LEU A 198 0.85 28.52 16.82
CA LEU A 198 0.32 29.88 16.68
C LEU A 198 -0.51 30.29 17.91
N ILE A 199 -1.29 29.37 18.49
CA ILE A 199 -2.00 29.60 19.76
C ILE A 199 -0.98 29.91 20.87
N GLU A 200 0.10 29.13 20.92
CA GLU A 200 1.18 29.31 21.90
C GLU A 200 1.94 30.64 21.75
N LEU A 201 2.04 31.21 20.54
CA LEU A 201 2.63 32.55 20.35
C LEU A 201 1.78 33.67 20.98
N HIS A 202 0.48 33.44 21.15
CA HIS A 202 -0.45 34.41 21.71
C HIS A 202 -0.34 34.51 23.25
N SER A 203 0.29 33.54 23.91
CA SER A 203 0.61 33.60 25.34
C SER A 203 1.83 32.74 25.69
N SER A 204 2.87 33.35 26.24
CA SER A 204 4.10 32.66 26.68
C SER A 204 3.84 31.56 27.73
N ARG A 205 2.72 31.63 28.46
CA ARG A 205 2.29 30.62 29.44
C ARG A 205 1.85 29.29 28.79
N LEU A 206 1.53 29.27 27.48
CA LEU A 206 0.89 28.12 26.81
C LEU A 206 1.85 27.12 26.14
N GLN A 207 3.14 27.44 25.98
CA GLN A 207 4.08 26.61 25.20
C GLN A 207 4.38 25.23 25.81
N GLU A 208 4.81 25.16 27.08
CA GLU A 208 5.03 23.87 27.74
C GLU A 208 3.70 23.18 28.07
N HIS A 209 2.67 23.97 28.38
CA HIS A 209 1.34 23.54 28.77
C HIS A 209 0.68 22.61 27.73
N THR A 210 0.51 23.10 26.51
CA THR A 210 -0.19 22.36 25.44
C THR A 210 0.46 21.01 25.16
N ARG A 211 1.79 20.97 25.17
CA ARG A 211 2.56 19.75 24.97
C ARG A 211 2.35 18.74 26.10
N ASN A 212 2.42 19.19 27.35
CA ASN A 212 2.29 18.31 28.52
C ASN A 212 0.86 17.77 28.65
N VAL A 213 -0.15 18.62 28.46
CA VAL A 213 -1.56 18.23 28.45
C VAL A 213 -1.82 17.19 27.36
N THR A 214 -1.31 17.42 26.15
CA THR A 214 -1.44 16.46 25.04
C THR A 214 -0.79 15.12 25.37
N GLU A 215 0.42 15.12 25.93
CA GLU A 215 1.12 13.89 26.28
C GLU A 215 0.36 13.10 27.35
N LEU A 216 -0.05 13.76 28.44
CA LEU A 216 -0.85 13.12 29.49
C LEU A 216 -2.17 12.56 28.96
N ALA A 217 -2.88 13.35 28.15
CA ALA A 217 -4.19 12.95 27.63
C ALA A 217 -4.08 11.71 26.72
N VAL A 218 -3.06 11.69 25.86
CA VAL A 218 -2.79 10.54 24.97
C VAL A 218 -2.39 9.30 25.76
N GLN A 219 -1.52 9.44 26.77
CA GLN A 219 -1.11 8.30 27.58
C GLN A 219 -2.28 7.75 28.41
N GLY A 220 -3.10 8.64 28.99
CA GLY A 220 -4.34 8.26 29.66
C GLY A 220 -5.32 7.52 28.75
N ALA A 221 -5.54 8.03 27.54
CA ALA A 221 -6.40 7.38 26.54
C ALA A 221 -5.88 5.98 26.16
N ARG A 222 -4.57 5.83 25.99
CA ARG A 222 -3.94 4.52 25.71
C ARG A 222 -4.09 3.55 26.87
N ALA A 223 -3.86 4.01 28.10
CA ALA A 223 -3.96 3.18 29.29
C ALA A 223 -5.40 2.72 29.59
N LEU A 224 -6.40 3.49 29.14
CA LEU A 224 -7.82 3.10 29.12
C LEU A 224 -8.20 2.13 27.98
N GLY A 225 -7.30 1.84 27.05
CA GLY A 225 -7.55 0.93 25.93
C GLY A 225 -8.41 1.50 24.80
N LEU A 226 -8.41 2.83 24.62
CA LEU A 226 -9.13 3.48 23.52
C LEU A 226 -8.56 3.06 22.15
N GLY A 227 -9.42 3.02 21.13
CA GLY A 227 -9.00 2.73 19.76
C GLY A 227 -8.13 3.82 19.15
N ALA A 228 -7.33 3.48 18.12
CA ALA A 228 -6.39 4.41 17.49
C ALA A 228 -7.05 5.72 17.02
N GLN A 229 -8.25 5.65 16.45
CA GLN A 229 -9.01 6.83 16.02
C GLN A 229 -9.40 7.72 17.20
N GLN A 230 -9.90 7.14 18.29
CA GLN A 230 -10.30 7.89 19.49
C GLN A 230 -9.10 8.55 20.16
N ILE A 231 -7.95 7.88 20.20
CA ILE A 231 -6.70 8.46 20.71
C ILE A 231 -6.29 9.67 19.87
N GLU A 232 -6.43 9.60 18.55
CA GLU A 232 -6.10 10.72 17.66
C GLU A 232 -7.08 11.88 17.81
N THR A 233 -8.37 11.60 18.02
CA THR A 233 -9.36 12.63 18.39
C THR A 233 -8.98 13.32 19.71
N VAL A 234 -8.58 12.57 20.74
CA VAL A 234 -8.11 13.13 22.02
C VAL A 234 -6.84 13.96 21.83
N ARG A 235 -5.86 13.47 21.06
CA ARG A 235 -4.63 14.22 20.74
C ARG A 235 -4.96 15.56 20.09
N THR A 236 -5.79 15.52 19.05
CA THR A 236 -6.14 16.71 18.27
C THR A 236 -6.90 17.72 19.13
N ALA A 237 -7.84 17.25 19.95
CA ALA A 237 -8.54 18.10 20.90
C ALA A 237 -7.60 18.70 21.94
N ALA A 238 -6.66 17.93 22.50
CA ALA A 238 -5.70 18.44 23.48
C ALA A 238 -4.74 19.49 22.88
N LEU A 239 -4.30 19.33 21.63
CA LEU A 239 -3.48 20.32 20.92
C LEU A 239 -4.23 21.63 20.65
N LEU A 240 -5.56 21.58 20.51
CA LEU A 240 -6.39 22.71 20.10
C LEU A 240 -7.37 23.17 21.19
N HIS A 241 -7.29 22.66 22.42
CA HIS A 241 -8.31 22.92 23.45
C HIS A 241 -8.48 24.42 23.75
N ASP A 242 -7.38 25.18 23.67
CA ASP A 242 -7.38 26.63 23.86
C ASP A 242 -7.46 27.43 22.54
N VAL A 243 -7.77 26.82 21.38
CA VAL A 243 -7.82 27.56 20.09
C VAL A 243 -8.78 28.75 20.09
N GLY A 244 -9.82 28.70 20.93
CA GLY A 244 -10.78 29.79 21.08
C GLY A 244 -10.24 31.05 21.77
N VAL A 245 -9.02 31.01 22.35
CA VAL A 245 -8.41 32.16 23.03
C VAL A 245 -7.75 33.16 22.07
N ILE A 246 -7.50 32.79 20.81
CA ILE A 246 -6.86 33.67 19.80
C ILE A 246 -7.59 35.00 19.62
N GLY A 247 -8.92 35.03 19.84
CA GLY A 247 -9.73 36.24 19.73
C GLY A 247 -9.87 37.06 21.02
N ILE A 248 -9.13 36.72 22.08
CA ILE A 248 -9.23 37.33 23.41
C ILE A 248 -7.99 38.20 23.65
N ALA A 249 -8.19 39.41 24.17
CA ALA A 249 -7.10 40.34 24.46
C ALA A 249 -6.11 39.76 25.49
N SER A 250 -4.80 39.94 25.28
CA SER A 250 -3.74 39.38 26.14
C SER A 250 -3.88 39.82 27.60
N GLU A 251 -4.37 41.04 27.85
CA GLU A 251 -4.60 41.58 29.20
C GLU A 251 -5.65 40.77 29.98
N ILE A 252 -6.59 40.11 29.29
CA ILE A 252 -7.54 39.18 29.90
C ILE A 252 -6.87 37.82 30.13
N LEU A 253 -6.10 37.32 29.15
CA LEU A 253 -5.46 36.00 29.23
C LEU A 253 -4.37 35.89 30.30
N ASP A 254 -3.70 37.00 30.62
CA ASP A 254 -2.67 37.04 31.66
C ASP A 254 -3.25 37.00 33.09
N LYS A 255 -4.56 37.21 33.25
CA LYS A 255 -5.24 37.16 34.56
C LYS A 255 -5.65 35.74 34.92
N ARG A 256 -5.59 35.41 36.22
CA ARG A 256 -6.21 34.18 36.73
C ARG A 256 -7.73 34.35 36.78
N MET A 257 -8.47 33.30 36.47
CA MET A 257 -9.95 33.32 36.49
C MET A 257 -10.52 33.82 37.83
N GLU A 258 -9.89 33.49 38.96
CA GLU A 258 -10.37 33.93 40.29
C GLU A 258 -10.30 35.45 40.49
N GLY A 259 -9.48 36.16 39.70
CA GLY A 259 -9.27 37.60 39.78
C GLY A 259 -9.88 38.40 38.62
N MET A 260 -10.59 37.74 37.68
CA MET A 260 -11.19 38.43 36.54
C MET A 260 -12.48 39.18 36.93
N PRO A 261 -12.66 40.44 36.49
CA PRO A 261 -13.96 41.10 36.50
C PRO A 261 -15.01 40.27 35.75
N ARG A 262 -16.28 40.39 36.14
CA ARG A 262 -17.38 39.60 35.56
C ARG A 262 -17.45 39.70 34.03
N GLU A 263 -17.25 40.90 33.49
CA GLU A 263 -17.28 41.15 32.04
C GLU A 263 -16.16 40.41 31.30
N GLU A 264 -14.95 40.39 31.87
CA GLU A 264 -13.80 39.68 31.29
C GLU A 264 -13.95 38.16 31.44
N LEU A 265 -14.49 37.70 32.58
CA LEU A 265 -14.77 36.29 32.80
C LEU A 265 -15.80 35.77 31.79
N ASP A 266 -16.88 36.52 31.55
CA ASP A 266 -17.90 36.13 30.55
C ASP A 266 -17.30 36.02 29.13
N ILE A 267 -16.32 36.86 28.78
CA ILE A 267 -15.57 36.75 27.51
C ILE A 267 -14.68 35.50 27.51
N PHE A 268 -13.96 35.25 28.62
CA PHE A 268 -13.04 34.13 28.74
C PHE A 268 -13.77 32.78 28.64
N LEU A 269 -14.90 32.60 29.34
CA LEU A 269 -15.66 31.34 29.35
C LEU A 269 -16.16 30.92 27.95
N GLN A 270 -16.29 31.85 27.01
CA GLN A 270 -16.71 31.57 25.64
C GLN A 270 -15.63 30.91 24.77
N HIS A 271 -14.37 30.85 25.21
CA HIS A 271 -13.31 30.26 24.39
C HIS A 271 -13.58 28.79 24.05
N ALA A 272 -14.19 28.01 24.94
CA ALA A 272 -14.52 26.62 24.66
C ALA A 272 -15.54 26.49 23.51
N VAL A 273 -16.58 27.36 23.52
CA VAL A 273 -17.61 27.43 22.47
C VAL A 273 -17.03 27.93 21.14
N ARG A 274 -16.21 28.98 21.20
CA ARG A 274 -15.51 29.53 20.02
C ARG A 274 -14.53 28.52 19.43
N GLY A 275 -13.82 27.79 20.29
CA GLY A 275 -12.86 26.77 19.89
C GLY A 275 -13.52 25.65 19.10
N GLN A 276 -14.64 25.10 19.60
CA GLN A 276 -15.46 24.17 18.84
C GLN A 276 -15.91 24.77 17.50
N THR A 277 -16.50 25.97 17.53
CA THR A 277 -17.04 26.63 16.34
C THR A 277 -15.96 26.82 15.26
N ALA A 278 -14.73 27.15 15.67
CA ALA A 278 -13.60 27.36 14.76
C ALA A 278 -13.18 26.07 14.05
N VAL A 279 -13.22 24.92 14.74
CA VAL A 279 -12.79 23.64 14.17
C VAL A 279 -13.91 22.89 13.44
N ASP A 280 -15.18 23.17 13.77
CA ASP A 280 -16.36 22.47 13.21
C ASP A 280 -16.50 22.58 11.68
N ALA A 281 -15.89 23.61 11.09
CA ALA A 281 -15.82 23.80 9.64
C ALA A 281 -15.06 22.66 8.93
N VAL A 282 -14.15 21.98 9.62
CA VAL A 282 -13.41 20.81 9.12
C VAL A 282 -14.10 19.55 9.63
N GLN A 283 -14.65 18.75 8.72
CA GLN A 283 -15.44 17.57 9.07
C GLN A 283 -14.68 16.60 9.97
N GLU A 284 -13.40 16.41 9.71
CA GLU A 284 -12.48 15.53 10.44
C GLU A 284 -12.22 16.00 11.88
N LEU A 285 -12.45 17.29 12.19
CA LEU A 285 -12.19 17.87 13.50
C LEU A 285 -13.43 17.96 14.39
N ARG A 286 -14.64 17.68 13.89
CA ARG A 286 -15.89 17.85 14.66
C ARG A 286 -15.90 17.05 15.96
N GLU A 287 -15.40 15.82 15.94
CA GLU A 287 -15.30 15.02 17.16
C GLU A 287 -14.33 15.63 18.17
N ALA A 288 -13.19 16.17 17.71
CA ALA A 288 -12.26 16.90 18.55
C ALA A 288 -12.89 18.19 19.08
N GLY A 289 -13.68 18.90 18.25
CA GLY A 289 -14.46 20.07 18.62
C GLY A 289 -15.41 19.82 19.78
N LEU A 290 -16.06 18.65 19.84
CA LEU A 290 -16.87 18.26 21.00
C LEU A 290 -16.04 18.13 22.28
N LEU A 291 -14.82 17.61 22.19
CA LEU A 291 -13.93 17.51 23.35
C LEU A 291 -13.44 18.91 23.79
N ILE A 292 -13.09 19.76 22.83
CA ILE A 292 -12.71 21.17 23.03
C ILE A 292 -13.85 21.94 23.69
N ARG A 293 -15.11 21.70 23.34
CA ARG A 293 -16.23 22.38 23.98
C ARG A 293 -16.32 22.08 25.48
N HIS A 294 -16.09 20.83 25.87
CA HIS A 294 -16.41 20.34 27.21
C HIS A 294 -15.19 20.15 28.12
N HIS A 295 -13.99 20.58 27.70
CA HIS A 295 -12.77 20.37 28.50
C HIS A 295 -12.73 21.17 29.81
N HIS A 296 -13.67 22.10 30.02
CA HIS A 296 -13.89 22.82 31.26
C HIS A 296 -15.15 22.40 32.04
N GLU A 297 -15.82 21.34 31.60
CA GLU A 297 -16.87 20.72 32.39
C GLU A 297 -16.28 20.06 33.63
N GLN A 298 -16.98 20.20 34.77
CA GLN A 298 -16.60 19.58 36.03
C GLN A 298 -17.48 18.34 36.24
N TYR A 299 -16.91 17.30 36.84
CA TYR A 299 -17.61 16.03 37.06
C TYR A 299 -18.95 16.18 37.81
N ASP A 300 -19.09 17.17 38.70
CA ASP A 300 -20.32 17.50 39.43
C ASP A 300 -21.30 18.42 38.67
N GLY A 301 -20.96 18.84 37.44
CA GLY A 301 -21.78 19.72 36.60
C GLY A 301 -21.65 21.21 36.90
N ARG A 302 -20.70 21.65 37.73
CA ARG A 302 -20.46 23.08 38.01
C ARG A 302 -19.53 23.77 37.02
N GLY A 303 -19.05 23.04 36.01
CA GLY A 303 -18.19 23.55 34.95
C GLY A 303 -18.93 24.39 33.91
N PHE A 304 -18.32 24.53 32.74
CA PHE A 304 -18.86 25.30 31.63
C PHE A 304 -18.41 24.66 30.29
N PRO A 305 -19.07 24.96 29.16
CA PRO A 305 -20.17 25.90 28.96
C PRO A 305 -21.59 25.36 29.24
N ASP A 306 -21.78 24.04 29.22
CA ASP A 306 -23.11 23.40 29.18
C ASP A 306 -23.56 22.86 30.54
N ARG A 307 -22.65 22.76 31.52
CA ARG A 307 -22.92 22.28 32.89
C ARG A 307 -23.40 20.83 32.93
N ILE A 308 -22.84 20.02 32.04
CA ILE A 308 -23.10 18.58 32.01
C ILE A 308 -22.22 17.86 33.04
N SER A 309 -22.72 16.76 33.60
CA SER A 309 -22.09 16.08 34.75
C SER A 309 -21.78 14.62 34.50
N GLY A 310 -20.77 14.10 35.20
CA GLY A 310 -20.42 12.68 35.24
C GLY A 310 -20.13 12.10 33.85
N GLN A 311 -20.81 11.01 33.52
CA GLN A 311 -20.61 10.29 32.25
C GLN A 311 -21.22 11.00 31.03
N ALA A 312 -22.03 12.06 31.23
CA ALA A 312 -22.52 12.87 30.12
C ALA A 312 -21.36 13.68 29.49
N ILE A 313 -20.31 13.97 30.24
CA ILE A 313 -19.09 14.60 29.74
C ILE A 313 -18.32 13.58 28.89
N PRO A 314 -18.00 13.89 27.62
CA PRO A 314 -17.21 13.00 26.78
C PRO A 314 -15.93 12.54 27.49
N LEU A 315 -15.62 11.25 27.41
CA LEU A 315 -14.45 10.68 28.10
C LEU A 315 -13.15 11.41 27.74
N GLY A 316 -12.97 11.75 26.46
CA GLY A 316 -11.82 12.53 26.00
C GLY A 316 -11.72 13.92 26.66
N ALA A 317 -12.85 14.59 26.86
CA ALA A 317 -12.91 15.90 27.53
C ALA A 317 -12.55 15.77 29.02
N ARG A 318 -13.03 14.72 29.69
CA ARG A 318 -12.64 14.43 31.09
C ARG A 318 -11.16 14.13 31.24
N ILE A 319 -10.56 13.43 30.28
CA ILE A 319 -9.11 13.17 30.25
C ILE A 319 -8.33 14.48 30.08
N ILE A 320 -8.75 15.33 29.13
CA ILE A 320 -8.12 16.64 28.88
C ILE A 320 -8.27 17.55 30.11
N ALA A 321 -9.46 17.64 30.70
CA ALA A 321 -9.72 18.43 31.89
C ALA A 321 -8.82 18.03 33.08
N PHE A 322 -8.59 16.73 33.26
CA PHE A 322 -7.69 16.23 34.30
C PHE A 322 -6.24 16.62 34.00
N ALA A 323 -5.79 16.41 32.76
CA ALA A 323 -4.43 16.76 32.34
C ALA A 323 -4.16 18.27 32.46
N ASP A 324 -5.13 19.10 32.03
CA ASP A 324 -5.11 20.56 32.15
C ASP A 324 -5.04 21.02 33.62
N TYR A 325 -5.89 20.47 34.48
CA TYR A 325 -5.86 20.77 35.92
C TYR A 325 -4.48 20.48 36.54
N VAL A 326 -3.90 19.33 36.24
CA VAL A 326 -2.60 18.93 36.80
C VAL A 326 -1.47 19.83 36.29
N ASP A 327 -1.43 20.12 34.99
CA ASP A 327 -0.39 20.98 34.41
C ASP A 327 -0.51 22.42 34.95
N ARG A 328 -1.73 22.97 35.02
CA ARG A 328 -1.98 24.32 35.58
C ARG A 328 -1.62 24.44 37.06
N GLU A 329 -1.81 23.38 37.86
CA GLU A 329 -1.43 23.37 39.28
C GLU A 329 0.07 23.17 39.50
N LEU A 330 0.76 22.51 38.55
CA LEU A 330 2.22 22.33 38.60
C LEU A 330 2.97 23.57 38.09
N GLU A 331 2.39 24.32 37.15
CA GLU A 331 3.06 25.46 36.49
C GLU A 331 4.50 25.08 36.08
N GLU A 332 5.51 25.82 36.52
CA GLU A 332 6.94 25.52 36.27
C GLU A 332 7.58 24.57 37.30
N GLN A 333 6.83 24.15 38.34
CA GLN A 333 7.34 23.33 39.43
C GLN A 333 7.49 21.86 39.01
N ARG A 334 8.67 21.29 39.23
CA ARG A 334 8.99 19.89 38.90
C ARG A 334 9.57 19.14 40.10
N GLY A 335 9.39 17.81 40.11
CA GLY A 335 9.95 16.92 41.12
C GLY A 335 8.92 16.32 42.08
N GLU A 336 9.37 15.33 42.86
CA GLU A 336 8.52 14.44 43.68
C GLU A 336 7.61 15.20 44.65
N VAL A 337 8.12 16.26 45.29
CA VAL A 337 7.37 17.02 46.30
C VAL A 337 6.20 17.79 45.67
N ALA A 338 6.44 18.51 44.57
CA ALA A 338 5.41 19.27 43.86
C ALA A 338 4.34 18.33 43.29
N VAL A 339 4.76 17.25 42.63
CA VAL A 339 3.86 16.25 42.06
C VAL A 339 3.00 15.58 43.14
N THR A 340 3.61 15.21 44.27
CA THR A 340 2.86 14.60 45.38
C THR A 340 1.84 15.58 45.98
N ALA A 341 2.19 16.85 46.12
CA ALA A 341 1.27 17.88 46.61
C ALA A 341 0.09 18.10 45.64
N VAL A 342 0.34 18.16 44.33
CA VAL A 342 -0.71 18.30 43.31
C VAL A 342 -1.59 17.06 43.22
N LEU A 343 -1.02 15.86 43.29
CA LEU A 343 -1.82 14.63 43.34
C LEU A 343 -2.71 14.57 44.59
N ALA A 344 -2.21 15.03 45.75
CA ALA A 344 -3.01 15.12 46.96
C ALA A 344 -4.14 16.17 46.85
N LYS A 345 -3.92 17.28 46.12
CA LYS A 345 -4.99 18.22 45.76
C LYS A 345 -6.01 17.60 44.82
N ALA A 346 -5.55 16.96 43.73
CA ALA A 346 -6.38 16.27 42.76
C ALA A 346 -7.27 15.20 43.42
N ALA A 347 -6.71 14.45 44.39
CA ALA A 347 -7.45 13.46 45.16
C ALA A 347 -8.64 14.04 45.95
N ARG A 348 -8.55 15.30 46.41
CA ARG A 348 -9.66 16.00 47.08
C ARG A 348 -10.73 16.53 46.11
N GLU A 349 -10.39 16.63 44.83
CA GLU A 349 -11.26 17.14 43.77
C GLU A 349 -11.91 16.01 42.95
N LEU A 350 -11.69 14.74 43.33
CA LEU A 350 -12.32 13.59 42.70
C LEU A 350 -13.82 13.56 43.01
N GLY A 351 -14.63 13.40 41.97
CA GLY A 351 -16.09 13.41 42.05
C GLY A 351 -16.70 14.81 42.07
N THR A 352 -15.89 15.86 42.22
CA THR A 352 -16.29 17.27 42.05
C THR A 352 -15.81 17.80 40.70
N LYS A 353 -14.53 18.16 40.58
CA LYS A 353 -13.95 18.65 39.33
C LYS A 353 -13.51 17.51 38.43
N LEU A 354 -12.91 16.49 39.03
CA LEU A 354 -12.18 15.44 38.32
C LEU A 354 -12.92 14.11 38.38
N ASP A 355 -12.84 13.34 37.30
CA ASP A 355 -13.38 11.98 37.28
C ASP A 355 -12.56 11.03 38.16
N PRO A 356 -13.17 10.39 39.18
CA PRO A 356 -12.49 9.41 40.04
C PRO A 356 -11.85 8.26 39.27
N ALA A 357 -12.45 7.83 38.15
CA ALA A 357 -11.97 6.68 37.38
C ALA A 357 -10.65 6.97 36.66
N LEU A 358 -10.32 8.24 36.42
CA LEU A 358 -9.12 8.65 35.70
C LEU A 358 -7.88 8.76 36.59
N TYR A 359 -8.05 8.94 37.91
CA TYR A 359 -6.94 9.17 38.83
C TYR A 359 -5.90 8.04 38.77
N ALA A 360 -6.35 6.79 38.94
CA ALA A 360 -5.46 5.62 38.95
C ALA A 360 -4.75 5.40 37.60
N VAL A 361 -5.38 5.84 36.51
CA VAL A 361 -4.84 5.71 35.16
C VAL A 361 -3.79 6.79 34.88
N LEU A 362 -4.07 8.04 35.27
CA LEU A 362 -3.21 9.18 34.94
C LEU A 362 -2.06 9.35 35.93
N GLU A 363 -2.20 8.95 37.20
CA GLU A 363 -1.15 9.12 38.23
C GLU A 363 0.24 8.61 37.78
N PRO A 364 0.39 7.37 37.24
CA PRO A 364 1.70 6.88 36.81
C PRO A 364 2.32 7.74 35.70
N HIS A 365 1.49 8.25 34.78
CA HIS A 365 1.92 9.09 33.67
C HIS A 365 2.28 10.51 34.13
N ILE A 366 1.53 11.07 35.08
CA ILE A 366 1.85 12.35 35.73
C ILE A 366 3.22 12.26 36.40
N ARG A 367 3.45 11.20 37.20
CA ARG A 367 4.76 10.97 37.83
C ARG A 367 5.87 10.83 36.80
N ALA A 368 5.64 10.06 35.73
CA ALA A 368 6.65 9.87 34.68
C ALA A 368 6.98 11.17 33.94
N LEU A 369 6.00 12.04 33.71
CA LEU A 369 6.19 13.29 32.96
C LEU A 369 6.88 14.37 33.78
N TYR A 370 6.49 14.56 35.05
CA TYR A 370 6.97 15.68 35.88
C TYR A 370 8.06 15.30 36.90
N ILE A 371 8.35 14.01 37.07
CA ILE A 371 9.44 13.52 37.92
C ILE A 371 10.53 12.94 37.02
N PRO A 372 11.55 13.73 36.64
CA PRO A 372 12.59 13.24 35.74
C PRO A 372 13.34 12.05 36.36
N ALA A 373 13.67 11.03 35.55
CA ALA A 373 14.36 9.81 35.97
C ALA A 373 15.70 10.02 36.71
N ARG A 374 16.28 11.24 36.65
CA ARG A 374 17.48 11.64 37.40
C ARG A 374 17.24 12.01 38.86
N SER A 375 16.00 12.33 39.26
CA SER A 375 15.67 12.67 40.66
C SER A 375 15.83 11.49 41.65
N ARG A 376 16.02 10.26 41.15
CA ARG A 376 16.36 9.10 41.99
C ARG A 376 17.87 8.84 42.16
N ARG A 377 18.77 9.60 41.51
CA ARG A 377 20.19 9.18 41.44
C ARG A 377 21.30 10.25 41.45
N ALA A 378 21.04 11.53 41.69
CA ALA A 378 22.14 12.51 41.74
C ALA A 378 21.88 13.69 42.68
N GLU A 379 22.27 13.53 43.96
CA GLU A 379 23.05 14.57 44.63
C GLU A 379 24.42 14.65 43.91
N ALA A 380 24.48 15.46 42.86
CA ALA A 380 25.74 16.02 42.38
C ALA A 380 25.44 17.50 42.14
N ALA A 381 25.82 18.32 43.13
CA ALA A 381 25.40 19.69 43.34
C ALA A 381 25.31 20.51 42.03
N GLU A 382 24.08 20.69 41.55
CA GLU A 382 23.74 21.71 40.55
C GLU A 382 24.06 23.09 41.16
N LYS A 383 24.81 23.92 40.44
CA LYS A 383 25.07 25.30 40.84
C LYS A 383 24.70 26.26 39.72
N GLU A 384 24.12 27.38 40.12
CA GLU A 384 23.88 28.52 39.25
C GLU A 384 25.13 29.40 39.19
N LEU A 385 25.68 29.61 37.99
CA LEU A 385 26.90 30.40 37.78
C LEU A 385 26.65 31.53 36.78
N ARG A 386 27.32 32.68 36.96
CA ARG A 386 27.36 33.73 35.93
C ARG A 386 28.22 33.26 34.74
N PRO A 387 27.98 33.77 33.52
CA PRO A 387 28.76 33.37 32.33
C PRO A 387 30.29 33.46 32.49
N LYS A 388 30.79 34.44 33.26
CA LYS A 388 32.22 34.61 33.56
C LYS A 388 32.80 33.56 34.51
N GLN A 389 31.95 32.76 35.15
CA GLN A 389 32.32 31.73 36.12
C GLN A 389 32.23 30.32 35.51
N LEU A 390 31.84 30.21 34.23
CA LEU A 390 31.77 28.94 33.51
C LEU A 390 33.18 28.46 33.13
N LEU A 391 33.42 27.17 33.30
CA LEU A 391 34.65 26.49 32.92
C LEU A 391 34.33 25.34 31.95
N GLU A 392 35.32 24.98 31.15
CA GLU A 392 35.21 23.85 30.23
C GLU A 392 34.99 22.54 30.99
N GLY A 393 34.20 21.64 30.40
CA GLY A 393 33.81 20.38 31.03
C GLY A 393 32.61 20.49 31.97
N MET A 394 32.14 21.71 32.29
CA MET A 394 30.85 21.88 32.98
C MET A 394 29.70 21.44 32.09
N THR A 395 28.73 20.72 32.65
CA THR A 395 27.56 20.25 31.92
C THR A 395 26.34 21.09 32.29
N ILE A 396 25.69 21.68 31.29
CA ILE A 396 24.45 22.43 31.44
C ILE A 396 23.35 21.49 31.97
N THR A 397 22.73 21.84 33.10
CA THR A 397 21.71 20.99 33.75
C THR A 397 20.27 21.40 33.46
N ARG A 398 20.07 22.61 32.92
CA ARG A 398 18.78 23.15 32.46
C ARG A 398 18.95 23.80 31.08
N ASN A 399 17.95 23.71 30.22
CA ASN A 399 18.00 24.41 28.92
C ASN A 399 18.32 25.89 29.14
N LEU A 400 19.27 26.41 28.39
CA LEU A 400 19.72 27.78 28.50
C LEU A 400 19.10 28.62 27.39
N TYR A 401 18.38 29.67 27.77
CA TYR A 401 17.71 30.58 26.85
C TYR A 401 18.32 31.98 26.95
N SER A 402 18.16 32.80 25.91
CA SER A 402 18.42 34.23 25.97
C SER A 402 17.26 35.00 26.63
N GLY A 403 17.42 36.30 26.87
CA GLY A 403 16.36 37.16 27.44
C GLY A 403 15.07 37.22 26.61
N SER A 404 15.18 37.08 25.29
CA SER A 404 14.05 36.98 24.36
C SER A 404 13.47 35.55 24.19
N GLY A 405 14.00 34.56 24.91
CA GLY A 405 13.49 33.19 24.89
C GLY A 405 14.11 32.29 23.81
N LEU A 406 15.18 32.72 23.12
CA LEU A 406 15.89 31.88 22.15
C LEU A 406 16.68 30.79 22.86
N LEU A 407 16.47 29.51 22.51
CA LEU A 407 17.25 28.40 23.06
C LEU A 407 18.70 28.47 22.59
N LEU A 408 19.62 28.74 23.51
CA LEU A 408 21.05 28.77 23.25
C LEU A 408 21.64 27.36 23.30
N TRP A 409 21.31 26.60 24.35
CA TRP A 409 21.82 25.24 24.55
C TRP A 409 20.85 24.35 25.31
N THR A 410 20.79 23.08 24.95
CA THR A 410 19.97 22.09 25.64
C THR A 410 20.66 21.54 26.89
N LYS A 411 19.85 21.09 27.84
CA LYS A 411 20.28 20.30 28.99
C LYS A 411 21.12 19.10 28.53
N GLY A 412 22.25 18.89 29.20
CA GLY A 412 23.21 17.82 28.89
C GLY A 412 24.39 18.29 28.03
N THR A 413 24.34 19.51 27.51
CA THR A 413 25.47 20.09 26.76
C THR A 413 26.68 20.27 27.65
N VAL A 414 27.81 19.69 27.26
CA VAL A 414 29.11 19.94 27.89
C VAL A 414 29.72 21.20 27.29
N LEU A 415 30.08 22.14 28.16
CA LEU A 415 30.66 23.42 27.80
C LEU A 415 32.12 23.25 27.39
N ASP A 416 32.46 23.78 26.22
CA ASP A 416 33.82 24.01 25.75
C ASP A 416 34.06 25.53 25.60
N ALA A 417 35.28 25.94 25.26
CA ALA A 417 35.66 27.34 25.12
C ALA A 417 34.68 28.14 24.23
N ALA A 418 34.29 27.57 23.09
CA ALA A 418 33.45 28.22 22.09
C ALA A 418 32.01 28.40 22.59
N LYS A 419 31.47 27.37 23.26
CA LYS A 419 30.13 27.43 23.87
C LYS A 419 30.08 28.43 25.02
N ILE A 420 31.11 28.48 25.88
CA ILE A 420 31.20 29.46 26.97
C ILE A 420 31.24 30.89 26.42
N MET A 421 32.07 31.14 25.40
CA MET A 421 32.12 32.46 24.75
C MET A 421 30.77 32.86 24.13
N THR A 422 30.04 31.90 23.55
CA THR A 422 28.71 32.13 22.99
C THR A 422 27.72 32.52 24.08
N VAL A 423 27.76 31.84 25.22
CA VAL A 423 26.93 32.16 26.39
C VAL A 423 27.26 33.54 26.96
N VAL A 424 28.55 33.86 27.12
CA VAL A 424 28.99 35.20 27.58
C VAL A 424 28.53 36.31 26.64
N ARG A 425 28.58 36.08 25.33
CA ARG A 425 28.15 37.06 24.32
C ARG A 425 26.65 37.31 24.38
N HIS A 426 25.83 36.25 24.45
CA HIS A 426 24.38 36.40 24.52
C HIS A 426 23.93 37.04 25.81
N TYR A 427 24.56 36.73 26.94
CA TYR A 427 24.28 37.40 28.21
C TYR A 427 24.63 38.90 28.24
N ASN A 428 25.45 39.39 27.30
CA ASN A 428 25.74 40.82 27.16
C ASN A 428 24.78 41.53 26.19
N ILE A 429 24.19 40.81 25.23
CA ILE A 429 23.35 41.38 24.16
C ILE A 429 21.85 41.26 24.50
N ASP A 430 21.45 40.11 25.05
CA ASP A 430 20.08 39.75 25.37
C ASP A 430 20.05 38.93 26.68
N PRO A 431 20.24 39.60 27.85
CA PRO A 431 20.43 38.92 29.13
C PRO A 431 19.16 38.22 29.63
N PRO A 432 19.19 36.90 29.88
CA PRO A 432 18.09 36.21 30.54
C PRO A 432 17.98 36.56 32.03
N GLN A 433 16.80 36.33 32.61
CA GLN A 433 16.61 36.42 34.07
C GLN A 433 17.22 35.18 34.74
N GLY A 434 18.47 35.32 35.25
CA GLY A 434 19.16 34.27 36.02
C GLY A 434 20.51 33.84 35.45
N GLY A 435 21.25 33.03 36.20
CA GLY A 435 22.53 32.43 35.79
C GLY A 435 22.38 31.13 35.00
N VAL A 436 23.52 30.54 34.66
CA VAL A 436 23.61 29.28 33.93
C VAL A 436 23.72 28.14 34.94
N TYR A 437 22.77 27.22 34.92
CA TYR A 437 22.76 26.05 35.80
C TYR A 437 23.65 24.95 35.22
N VAL A 438 24.69 24.58 35.99
CA VAL A 438 25.68 23.59 35.57
C VAL A 438 26.00 22.59 36.69
N SER A 439 26.53 21.44 36.29
CA SER A 439 27.14 20.44 37.16
C SER A 439 28.51 20.05 36.62
N TRP A 440 29.43 19.66 37.50
CA TRP A 440 30.75 19.14 37.11
C TRP A 440 31.21 18.06 38.09
N ARG A 441 32.06 17.14 37.64
CA ARG A 441 32.79 16.20 38.51
C ARG A 441 34.24 16.69 38.66
N PRO A 442 34.82 16.72 39.87
CA PRO A 442 36.25 16.94 40.00
C PRO A 442 36.99 15.72 39.42
N VAL A 443 37.79 15.94 38.38
CA VAL A 443 38.69 14.92 37.84
C VAL A 443 39.95 14.92 38.71
N ALA A 444 40.25 13.79 39.34
CA ALA A 444 41.52 13.59 40.02
C ALA A 444 42.67 13.64 38.99
N SER A 445 43.76 14.30 39.36
CA SER A 445 44.95 14.54 38.55
C SER A 445 45.55 13.26 37.97
N GLU A 446 45.68 13.19 36.64
CA GLU A 446 46.71 12.38 35.99
C GLU A 446 47.44 13.24 34.94
N THR A 447 48.76 13.20 35.05
CA THR A 447 49.80 13.88 34.26
C THR A 447 49.66 13.68 32.74
N PRO A 448 50.08 14.65 31.91
CA PRO A 448 49.89 14.60 30.46
C PRO A 448 50.89 13.63 29.80
N SER A 449 50.36 12.61 29.14
CA SER A 449 51.11 11.72 28.24
C SER A 449 51.14 12.30 26.83
N LEU A 450 52.34 12.23 26.24
CA LEU A 450 52.75 12.78 24.95
C LEU A 450 51.87 12.36 23.76
N LEU A 451 51.74 13.32 22.84
CA LEU A 451 51.13 13.28 21.51
C LEU A 451 51.57 12.08 20.66
N ASP A 452 50.61 11.48 19.96
CA ASP A 452 50.84 10.66 18.77
C ASP A 452 50.43 11.47 17.52
N PRO A 453 51.36 11.99 16.70
CA PRO A 453 51.06 12.95 15.65
C PRO A 453 50.92 12.26 14.28
N LYS A 454 49.87 11.46 14.06
CA LYS A 454 49.52 10.96 12.71
C LYS A 454 48.01 10.74 12.51
N SER A 455 47.25 11.82 12.34
CA SER A 455 45.98 11.85 11.56
C SER A 455 45.29 13.22 11.53
N ALA A 456 46.00 14.34 11.70
CA ALA A 456 45.40 15.66 11.52
C ALA A 456 45.35 16.02 10.03
N VAL A 457 44.19 15.82 9.39
CA VAL A 457 43.88 16.47 8.11
C VAL A 457 43.82 17.98 8.39
N ALA A 458 44.69 18.77 7.74
CA ALA A 458 44.78 20.21 7.99
C ALA A 458 43.47 20.90 7.57
N GLU A 459 42.67 21.29 8.55
CA GLU A 459 41.46 22.06 8.38
C GLU A 459 41.81 23.53 8.08
N LEU A 460 41.31 24.07 6.97
CA LEU A 460 41.57 25.43 6.52
C LEU A 460 40.30 26.27 6.59
N GLU A 461 40.37 27.44 7.21
CA GLU A 461 39.29 28.43 7.21
C GLU A 461 39.44 29.36 5.98
N LEU A 462 38.46 29.33 5.07
CA LEU A 462 38.46 30.10 3.82
C LEU A 462 37.26 31.04 3.72
N LYS A 463 37.44 32.13 2.95
CA LYS A 463 36.32 33.01 2.51
C LYS A 463 35.64 32.42 1.27
N PRO A 464 34.36 32.76 0.97
CA PRO A 464 33.63 32.21 -0.18
C PRO A 464 34.37 32.33 -1.53
N ARG A 465 35.06 33.46 -1.76
CA ARG A 465 35.85 33.72 -2.98
C ARG A 465 37.09 32.83 -3.14
N GLN A 466 37.45 32.07 -2.10
CA GLN A 466 38.61 31.19 -2.07
C GLN A 466 38.22 29.70 -2.17
N LEU A 467 36.92 29.39 -2.19
CA LEU A 467 36.42 28.04 -2.36
C LEU A 467 36.65 27.55 -3.80
N LYS A 468 37.02 26.28 -3.94
CA LYS A 468 37.21 25.60 -5.22
C LYS A 468 36.44 24.30 -5.23
N GLU A 469 36.04 23.85 -6.43
CA GLU A 469 35.40 22.55 -6.61
C GLU A 469 36.31 21.43 -6.11
N GLY A 470 35.72 20.41 -5.50
CA GLY A 470 36.45 19.28 -4.90
C GLY A 470 36.91 19.50 -3.44
N MET A 471 36.76 20.69 -2.88
CA MET A 471 36.98 20.92 -1.44
C MET A 471 35.85 20.30 -0.62
N ARG A 472 36.19 19.68 0.52
CA ARG A 472 35.22 19.04 1.42
C ARG A 472 34.99 19.88 2.66
N ILE A 473 33.73 20.17 2.95
CA ILE A 473 33.32 20.89 4.15
C ILE A 473 33.59 20.04 5.39
N THR A 474 34.30 20.58 6.38
CA THR A 474 34.66 19.88 7.63
C THR A 474 33.78 20.24 8.81
N ARG A 475 32.92 21.27 8.67
CA ARG A 475 31.94 21.68 9.68
C ARG A 475 30.67 22.18 9.01
N ASN A 476 29.51 21.84 9.58
CA ASN A 476 28.23 22.38 9.11
C ASN A 476 28.27 23.91 8.98
N ILE A 477 27.82 24.43 7.84
CA ILE A 477 27.77 25.86 7.55
C ILE A 477 26.34 26.33 7.77
N TYR A 478 26.17 27.35 8.60
CA TYR A 478 24.87 27.96 8.89
C TYR A 478 24.89 29.44 8.48
N SER A 479 23.80 29.99 7.99
CA SER A 479 23.65 31.44 7.77
C SER A 479 23.75 32.23 9.10
N GLY A 480 23.86 33.55 9.03
CA GLY A 480 23.82 34.43 10.21
C GLY A 480 22.55 34.28 11.06
N THR A 481 21.44 33.87 10.42
CA THR A 481 20.15 33.53 11.04
C THR A 481 19.99 32.07 11.48
N GLY A 482 21.02 31.23 11.31
CA GLY A 482 21.03 29.83 11.77
C GLY A 482 20.44 28.80 10.81
N LEU A 483 20.18 29.16 9.55
CA LEU A 483 19.75 28.22 8.51
C LEU A 483 20.93 27.36 8.06
N LEU A 484 20.81 26.03 8.12
CA LEU A 484 21.85 25.12 7.63
C LEU A 484 21.96 25.23 6.10
N LEU A 485 23.10 25.71 5.62
CA LEU A 485 23.39 25.94 4.20
C LEU A 485 24.05 24.71 3.57
N LEU A 486 25.06 24.14 4.22
CA LEU A 486 25.74 22.92 3.79
C LEU A 486 26.16 22.08 5.00
N THR A 487 26.13 20.77 4.83
CA THR A 487 26.52 19.80 5.85
C THR A 487 28.00 19.47 5.80
N GLU A 488 28.55 19.11 6.95
CA GLU A 488 29.85 18.45 7.08
C GLU A 488 29.90 17.21 6.17
N GLY A 489 31.03 17.04 5.49
CA GLY A 489 31.24 15.99 4.51
C GLY A 489 30.78 16.33 3.10
N THR A 490 30.08 17.44 2.85
CA THR A 490 29.71 17.84 1.48
C THR A 490 30.95 18.22 0.67
N VAL A 491 31.07 17.68 -0.54
CA VAL A 491 32.09 18.06 -1.53
C VAL A 491 31.54 19.18 -2.39
N LEU A 492 32.28 20.28 -2.49
CA LEU A 492 31.84 21.47 -3.21
C LEU A 492 31.87 21.27 -4.73
N ASP A 493 30.75 21.59 -5.38
CA ASP A 493 30.61 21.74 -6.82
C ASP A 493 30.30 23.21 -7.21
N ALA A 494 30.27 23.52 -8.51
CA ALA A 494 30.01 24.87 -9.01
C ALA A 494 28.74 25.50 -8.41
N SER A 495 27.67 24.72 -8.33
CA SER A 495 26.37 25.14 -7.80
C SER A 495 26.41 25.47 -6.31
N SER A 496 27.09 24.63 -5.53
CA SER A 496 27.22 24.77 -4.08
C SER A 496 28.05 25.99 -3.72
N ILE A 497 29.11 26.27 -4.48
CA ILE A 497 29.96 27.46 -4.29
C ILE A 497 29.18 28.74 -4.59
N VAL A 498 28.43 28.77 -5.69
CA VAL A 498 27.58 29.93 -6.05
C VAL A 498 26.49 30.15 -5.00
N ALA A 499 25.85 29.09 -4.52
CA ALA A 499 24.83 29.18 -3.47
C ALA A 499 25.40 29.74 -2.17
N VAL A 500 26.49 29.18 -1.66
CA VAL A 500 27.13 29.65 -0.42
C VAL A 500 27.62 31.09 -0.57
N THR A 501 28.21 31.47 -1.70
CA THR A 501 28.67 32.86 -1.94
C THR A 501 27.50 33.84 -1.93
N ARG A 502 26.38 33.49 -2.58
CA ARG A 502 25.19 34.33 -2.61
C ARG A 502 24.55 34.51 -1.23
N TYR A 503 24.52 33.46 -0.41
CA TYR A 503 23.99 33.54 0.95
C TYR A 503 24.93 34.31 1.89
N TYR A 504 26.25 34.17 1.73
CA TYR A 504 27.25 34.89 2.53
C TYR A 504 27.15 36.42 2.37
N ASP A 505 26.79 36.90 1.17
CA ASP A 505 26.61 38.34 0.90
C ASP A 505 25.28 38.91 1.43
N ILE A 506 24.27 38.07 1.69
CA ILE A 506 22.92 38.47 2.16
C ILE A 506 22.80 38.35 3.69
N ASP A 507 23.32 37.26 4.26
CA ASP A 507 23.24 36.93 5.68
C ASP A 507 24.51 36.16 6.10
N PRO A 508 25.64 36.88 6.34
CA PRO A 508 26.94 36.26 6.50
C PRO A 508 26.94 35.29 7.69
N PRO A 509 27.47 34.06 7.51
CA PRO A 509 27.56 33.06 8.57
C PRO A 509 28.39 33.57 9.74
N SER A 510 28.05 33.16 10.96
CA SER A 510 28.69 33.62 12.20
C SER A 510 30.12 33.12 12.42
N GLY A 511 30.70 32.38 11.46
CA GLY A 511 32.08 31.85 11.46
C GLY A 511 32.61 31.62 10.03
N GLY A 512 33.91 31.33 9.88
CA GLY A 512 34.51 31.05 8.57
C GLY A 512 34.13 29.68 7.99
N ILE A 513 34.40 29.47 6.70
CA ILE A 513 34.07 28.22 6.01
C ILE A 513 35.26 27.27 6.16
N TYR A 514 35.09 26.20 6.93
CA TYR A 514 36.14 25.23 7.20
C TYR A 514 36.10 24.09 6.16
N VAL A 515 37.22 23.89 5.48
CA VAL A 515 37.36 22.88 4.42
C VAL A 515 38.64 22.08 4.56
N SER A 516 38.63 20.88 3.97
CA SER A 516 39.80 20.03 3.74
C SER A 516 39.92 19.71 2.25
N MET A 517 41.15 19.51 1.77
CA MET A 517 41.43 19.07 0.41
C MET A 517 41.49 17.54 0.39
N GLU A 518 40.76 16.89 -0.53
CA GLU A 518 40.94 15.45 -0.77
C GLU A 518 42.31 15.16 -1.39
N GLN A 519 43.04 14.18 -0.86
CA GLN A 519 44.32 13.72 -1.40
C GLN A 519 44.20 12.96 -2.75
N SER A 520 43.04 12.94 -3.41
CA SER A 520 42.82 12.15 -4.64
C SER A 520 43.06 12.90 -5.96
N ALA A 521 43.57 14.13 -5.92
CA ALA A 521 43.96 14.91 -7.12
C ALA A 521 45.46 15.27 -7.16
N LEU A 522 46.34 14.41 -6.64
CA LEU A 522 47.76 14.44 -6.99
C LEU A 522 47.95 13.64 -8.29
N PRO A 523 48.46 14.24 -9.39
CA PRO A 523 48.87 13.45 -10.54
C PRO A 523 49.93 12.44 -10.08
N ALA A 524 49.83 11.20 -10.57
CA ALA A 524 50.78 10.15 -10.27
C ALA A 524 52.22 10.66 -10.47
N PRO A 525 53.16 10.35 -9.55
CA PRO A 525 54.53 10.78 -9.73
C PRO A 525 55.06 10.17 -11.03
N ALA A 526 55.49 11.02 -11.95
CA ALA A 526 56.19 10.61 -13.14
C ALA A 526 57.40 9.76 -12.72
N GLN A 527 57.43 8.53 -13.20
CA GLN A 527 58.66 7.75 -13.25
C GLN A 527 59.62 8.47 -14.20
N GLU A 528 60.70 9.04 -13.67
CA GLU A 528 61.94 9.19 -14.41
C GLU A 528 63.07 8.58 -13.58
N ALA A 529 63.58 7.45 -14.09
CA ALA A 529 64.87 6.87 -13.79
C ALA A 529 65.99 7.65 -14.52
N PRO A 530 67.29 7.38 -14.27
CA PRO A 530 67.94 6.74 -13.12
C PRO A 530 68.72 7.73 -12.23
#